data_AF-A0AA96LEM9-F1
#
_entry.id   AF-A0AA96LEM9-F1
#
_cell.length_a   1.000
_cell.length_b   1.000
_cell.length_c   1.000
_cell.angle_alpha   90.00
_cell.angle_beta   90.00
_cell.angle_gamma   90.00
#
_symmetry.space_group_name_H-M   'P 1'
#
loop_
_entity.id
_entity.type
_entity.pdbx_description
1 polymer ?
#
loop_
_entity_poly.entity_id
_entity_poly.type
_entity_poly.pdbx_seq_one_letter_code
_entity_poly.pdbx_strand_id
1 'polypeptide(L)'
;MRKALWIWLVILSTLNGCSSSLPVYQEENNFRTVKIKGTEYALHKLSYGGKTYISEPEQYINPAFYKDLKLGKQIGKTEGGMRIYQVKNEDERVVMMGLMFPELFYKLE
;
A
#
# COMPACT_ATOMS: atom_id res chain seq x y z
N MET A 1 -47.97 -19.82 -1.23
CA MET A 1 -46.72 -20.18 -1.93
C MET A 1 -46.12 -19.01 -2.74
N ARG A 2 -46.90 -18.23 -3.51
CA ARG A 2 -46.39 -17.08 -4.31
C ARG A 2 -45.69 -15.95 -3.51
N LYS A 3 -46.11 -15.67 -2.27
CA LYS A 3 -45.55 -14.55 -1.46
C LYS A 3 -44.16 -14.84 -0.90
N ALA A 4 -43.84 -16.10 -0.59
CA ALA A 4 -42.53 -16.48 -0.06
C ALA A 4 -41.42 -16.41 -1.13
N LEU A 5 -41.77 -16.65 -2.40
CA LEU A 5 -40.85 -16.59 -3.53
C LEU A 5 -40.32 -15.16 -3.78
N TRP A 6 -41.17 -14.15 -3.57
CA TRP A 6 -40.80 -12.75 -3.77
C TRP A 6 -39.84 -12.24 -2.68
N ILE A 7 -40.00 -12.71 -1.44
CA ILE A 7 -39.11 -12.32 -0.32
C ILE A 7 -37.70 -12.89 -0.53
N TRP A 8 -37.58 -14.11 -1.05
CA TRP A 8 -36.29 -14.71 -1.40
C TRP A 8 -35.56 -14.00 -2.53
N LEU A 9 -36.30 -13.45 -3.51
CA LEU A 9 -35.72 -12.71 -4.65
C LEU A 9 -35.13 -11.35 -4.24
N VAL A 10 -35.70 -10.70 -3.22
CA VAL A 10 -35.18 -9.42 -2.68
C VAL A 10 -33.91 -9.63 -1.85
N ILE A 11 -33.80 -10.75 -1.13
CA ILE A 11 -32.59 -11.09 -0.35
C ILE A 11 -31.41 -11.44 -1.28
N LEU A 12 -31.67 -12.09 -2.41
CA LEU A 12 -30.62 -12.41 -3.40
C LEU A 12 -30.05 -11.17 -4.10
N SER A 13 -30.83 -10.10 -4.24
CA SER A 13 -30.41 -8.89 -4.97
C SER A 13 -29.58 -7.91 -4.14
N THR A 14 -29.55 -8.07 -2.81
CA THR A 14 -28.65 -7.33 -1.91
C THR A 14 -27.26 -7.97 -1.73
N LEU A 15 -27.03 -9.16 -2.33
CA LEU A 15 -25.73 -9.85 -2.34
C LEU A 15 -24.87 -9.49 -3.56
N ASN A 16 -25.13 -8.36 -4.21
CA ASN A 16 -24.13 -7.70 -5.04
C ASN A 16 -23.05 -7.15 -4.10
N GLY A 17 -22.19 -8.04 -3.61
CA GLY A 17 -20.98 -7.66 -2.90
C GLY A 17 -20.24 -6.68 -3.79
N CYS A 18 -20.10 -5.44 -3.32
CA CYS A 18 -19.05 -4.56 -3.80
C CYS A 18 -17.75 -5.35 -3.62
N SER A 19 -17.29 -5.97 -4.71
CA SER A 19 -15.89 -6.32 -4.86
C SER A 19 -15.16 -4.99 -4.83
N SER A 20 -14.84 -4.49 -3.63
CA SER A 20 -14.00 -3.31 -3.48
C SER A 20 -12.61 -3.77 -3.92
N SER A 21 -12.33 -3.62 -5.21
CA SER A 21 -10.98 -3.76 -5.71
C SER A 21 -10.10 -2.85 -4.86
N LEU A 22 -9.02 -3.44 -4.32
CA LEU A 22 -8.08 -2.64 -3.53
C LEU A 22 -7.58 -1.46 -4.38
N PRO A 23 -7.43 -0.27 -3.77
CA PRO A 23 -6.81 0.89 -4.40
C PRO A 23 -5.55 0.54 -5.18
N VAL A 24 -5.41 1.11 -6.38
CA VAL A 24 -4.21 1.00 -7.20
C VAL A 24 -3.39 2.26 -7.03
N TYR A 25 -2.22 2.13 -6.41
CA TYR A 25 -1.23 3.20 -6.25
C TYR A 25 -0.41 3.29 -7.53
N GLN A 26 -0.24 4.52 -8.02
CA GLN A 26 0.68 4.82 -9.12
C GLN A 26 2.10 4.77 -8.57
N GLU A 27 2.95 3.99 -9.22
CA GLU A 27 4.35 3.82 -8.87
C GLU A 27 5.24 4.52 -9.89
N GLU A 28 6.08 5.45 -9.43
CA GLU A 28 7.08 6.12 -10.24
C GLU A 28 8.48 5.74 -9.71
N ASN A 29 9.20 4.95 -10.50
CA ASN A 29 10.51 4.43 -10.13
C ASN A 29 11.63 5.41 -10.47
N ASN A 30 12.60 5.54 -9.56
CA ASN A 30 13.81 6.36 -9.76
C ASN A 30 13.51 7.83 -10.13
N PHE A 31 12.46 8.43 -9.57
CA PHE A 31 12.04 9.80 -9.92
C PHE A 31 13.07 10.85 -9.48
N ARG A 32 13.89 10.53 -8.47
CA ARG A 32 14.93 11.40 -7.92
C ARG A 32 16.07 10.56 -7.34
N THR A 33 17.25 11.14 -7.25
CA THR A 33 18.39 10.57 -6.51
C THR A 33 18.76 11.49 -5.36
N VAL A 34 19.13 10.91 -4.22
CA VAL A 34 19.68 11.62 -3.06
C VAL A 34 21.01 11.01 -2.64
N LYS A 35 21.85 11.82 -1.99
CA LYS A 35 23.15 11.38 -1.49
C LYS A 35 23.16 11.43 0.04
N ILE A 36 23.36 10.28 0.68
CA ILE A 36 23.41 10.16 2.13
C ILE A 36 24.76 9.56 2.52
N LYS A 37 25.55 10.31 3.32
CA LYS A 37 26.90 9.91 3.75
C LYS A 37 27.82 9.49 2.58
N GLY A 38 27.66 10.11 1.43
CA GLY A 38 28.47 9.83 0.24
C GLY A 38 27.90 8.73 -0.69
N THR A 39 26.91 7.96 -0.24
CA THR A 39 26.24 6.92 -1.04
C THR A 39 25.00 7.50 -1.74
N GLU A 40 24.83 7.18 -3.01
CA GLU A 40 23.67 7.58 -3.80
C GLU A 40 22.54 6.56 -3.67
N TYR A 41 21.32 7.06 -3.47
CA TYR A 41 20.10 6.28 -3.36
C TYR A 41 19.07 6.83 -4.35
N ALA A 42 18.49 5.94 -5.15
CA ALA A 42 17.33 6.28 -5.95
C ALA A 42 16.08 6.34 -5.05
N LEU A 43 15.26 7.35 -5.27
CA LEU A 43 13.96 7.52 -4.64
C LEU A 43 12.86 7.08 -5.59
N HIS A 44 11.85 6.47 -4.99
CA HIS A 44 10.65 5.98 -5.65
C HIS A 44 9.45 6.71 -5.04
N LYS A 45 8.37 6.82 -5.82
CA LYS A 45 7.16 7.52 -5.41
C LYS A 45 5.95 6.61 -5.56
N LEU A 46 5.07 6.64 -4.57
CA LEU A 46 3.73 6.07 -4.62
C LEU A 46 2.70 7.18 -4.52
N SER A 47 1.71 7.21 -5.43
CA SER A 47 0.65 8.21 -5.40
C SER A 47 -0.74 7.56 -5.48
N TYR A 48 -1.64 7.98 -4.59
CA TYR A 48 -3.05 7.57 -4.61
C TYR A 48 -3.93 8.61 -3.91
N GLY A 49 -5.05 8.97 -4.54
CA GLY A 49 -6.05 9.84 -3.91
C GLY A 49 -5.51 11.21 -3.47
N GLY A 50 -4.59 11.79 -4.24
CA GLY A 50 -3.94 13.07 -3.90
C GLY A 50 -2.86 13.00 -2.82
N LYS A 51 -2.57 11.82 -2.27
CA LYS A 51 -1.45 11.58 -1.36
C LYS A 51 -0.24 11.08 -2.14
N THR A 52 0.94 11.55 -1.76
CA THR A 52 2.22 11.15 -2.34
C THR A 52 3.12 10.65 -1.23
N TYR A 53 3.70 9.47 -1.43
CA TYR A 53 4.63 8.84 -0.50
C TYR A 53 5.97 8.63 -1.19
N ILE A 54 7.06 8.96 -0.51
CA ILE A 54 8.43 8.85 -1.01
C ILE A 54 9.16 7.74 -0.28
N SER A 55 9.90 6.89 -1.00
CA SER A 55 10.68 5.81 -0.41
C SER A 55 11.73 6.34 0.57
N GLU A 56 11.92 5.68 1.71
CA GLU A 56 12.87 6.08 2.75
C GLU A 56 14.19 5.28 2.64
N PRO A 57 15.25 5.77 1.97
CA PRO A 57 16.55 5.10 1.91
C PRO A 57 17.22 4.95 3.29
N GLU A 58 16.79 5.72 4.29
CA GLU A 58 17.18 5.61 5.69
C GLU A 58 16.94 4.20 6.25
N GLN A 59 16.02 3.41 5.66
CA GLN A 59 15.81 2.00 6.03
C GLN A 59 17.06 1.13 5.90
N TYR A 60 17.98 1.49 4.99
CA TYR A 60 19.24 0.78 4.81
C TYR A 60 20.34 1.28 5.76
N ILE A 61 20.16 2.48 6.32
CA ILE A 61 21.16 3.16 7.17
C ILE A 61 20.88 2.91 8.65
N ASN A 62 19.60 2.92 9.04
CA ASN A 62 19.14 2.65 10.40
C ASN A 62 18.08 1.53 10.40
N PRO A 63 18.45 0.29 10.03
CA PRO A 63 17.50 -0.81 9.93
C PRO A 63 16.82 -1.16 11.27
N ALA A 64 17.41 -0.78 12.41
CA ALA A 64 16.83 -1.04 13.73
C ALA A 64 15.49 -0.30 13.92
N PHE A 65 15.41 0.98 13.54
CA PHE A 65 14.16 1.75 13.60
C PHE A 65 13.05 1.11 12.76
N TYR A 66 13.38 0.67 11.54
CA TYR A 66 12.40 0.10 10.61
C TYR A 66 11.93 -1.31 11.03
N LYS A 67 12.77 -2.09 11.72
CA LYS A 67 12.38 -3.39 12.30
C LYS A 67 11.33 -3.28 13.40
N ASP A 68 11.28 -2.14 14.09
CA ASP A 68 10.28 -1.89 15.15
C ASP A 68 8.94 -1.41 14.58
N LEU A 69 8.87 -1.11 13.28
CA LEU A 69 7.64 -0.74 12.59
C LEU A 69 6.74 -1.96 12.40
N LYS A 70 5.47 -1.83 12.80
CA LYS A 70 4.51 -2.94 12.81
C LYS A 70 3.66 -2.91 11.55
N LEU A 71 3.77 -3.94 10.72
CA LEU A 71 2.94 -4.08 9.52
C LEU A 71 1.45 -4.22 9.88
N GLY A 72 0.60 -3.52 9.14
CA GLY A 72 -0.85 -3.52 9.26
C GLY A 72 -1.57 -4.30 8.18
N LYS A 73 -2.84 -3.93 7.93
CA LYS A 73 -3.64 -4.50 6.85
C LYS A 73 -3.13 -4.02 5.49
N GLN A 74 -3.37 -4.83 4.45
CA GLN A 74 -3.20 -4.40 3.08
C GLN A 74 -4.23 -3.31 2.77
N ILE A 75 -3.77 -2.18 2.23
CA ILE A 75 -4.58 -1.00 1.89
C ILE A 75 -4.58 -0.70 0.39
N GLY A 76 -3.76 -1.39 -0.39
CA GLY A 76 -3.68 -1.18 -1.82
C GLY A 76 -2.76 -2.16 -2.53
N LYS A 77 -2.53 -1.86 -3.80
CA LYS A 77 -1.56 -2.54 -4.67
C LYS A 77 -1.03 -1.58 -5.73
N THR A 78 0.08 -1.91 -6.41
CA THR A 78 0.48 -1.23 -7.65
C THR A 78 -0.06 -1.99 -8.87
N GLU A 79 0.03 -1.38 -10.06
CA GLU A 79 -0.32 -2.07 -11.32
C GLU A 79 0.52 -3.33 -11.54
N GLY A 80 1.79 -3.32 -11.10
CA GLY A 80 2.70 -4.45 -11.13
C GLY A 80 2.38 -5.56 -10.11
N GLY A 81 1.32 -5.40 -9.32
CA GLY A 81 0.87 -6.41 -8.35
C GLY A 81 1.61 -6.38 -7.01
N MET A 82 2.48 -5.39 -6.78
CA MET A 82 3.08 -5.15 -5.47
C MET A 82 1.98 -4.75 -4.48
N ARG A 83 2.07 -5.21 -3.24
CA ARG A 83 1.05 -4.98 -2.22
C ARG A 83 1.46 -3.82 -1.33
N ILE A 84 0.52 -2.93 -1.02
CA ILE A 84 0.72 -1.77 -0.14
C ILE A 84 0.03 -2.03 1.19
N TYR A 85 0.77 -1.90 2.29
CA TYR A 85 0.31 -2.10 3.66
C TYR A 85 0.47 -0.83 4.48
N GLN A 86 -0.43 -0.60 5.43
CA GLN A 86 -0.26 0.46 6.43
C GLN A 86 0.81 0.07 7.47
N VAL A 87 1.48 1.05 8.07
CA VAL A 87 2.31 0.86 9.28
C VAL A 87 1.48 1.23 10.52
N LYS A 88 1.28 0.30 11.45
CA LYS A 88 0.31 0.45 12.57
C LYS A 88 0.70 1.52 13.59
N ASN A 89 1.98 1.79 13.75
CA ASN A 89 2.51 2.71 14.76
C ASN A 89 3.04 4.02 14.16
N GLU A 90 2.87 4.22 12.85
CA GLU A 90 3.36 5.39 12.11
C GLU A 90 2.39 5.67 10.94
N ASP A 91 1.37 6.50 11.17
CA ASP A 91 0.27 6.72 10.20
C ASP A 91 0.71 7.42 8.90
N GLU A 92 1.86 8.09 8.92
CA GLU A 92 2.46 8.70 7.73
C GLU A 92 3.23 7.71 6.86
N ARG A 93 3.34 6.43 7.26
CA ARG A 93 4.13 5.43 6.55
C ARG A 93 3.30 4.31 5.96
N VAL A 94 3.75 3.85 4.80
CA VAL A 94 3.26 2.65 4.13
C VAL A 94 4.43 1.77 3.74
N VAL A 95 4.15 0.47 3.60
CA VAL A 95 5.12 -0.53 3.16
C VAL A 95 4.65 -1.11 1.84
N MET A 96 5.54 -1.12 0.85
CA MET A 96 5.38 -1.89 -0.37
C MET A 96 6.16 -3.19 -0.24
N MET A 97 5.51 -4.32 -0.54
CA MET A 97 6.19 -5.62 -0.59
C MET A 97 5.54 -6.57 -1.59
N GLY A 98 6.34 -7.52 -2.06
CA GLY A 98 5.92 -8.61 -2.95
C GLY A 98 6.37 -9.95 -2.39
N LEU A 99 5.92 -11.06 -3.00
CA LEU A 99 6.29 -12.41 -2.53
C LEU A 99 7.81 -12.64 -2.51
N MET A 100 8.53 -12.06 -3.47
CA MET A 100 10.00 -12.16 -3.62
C MET A 100 10.70 -10.81 -3.51
N PHE A 101 9.97 -9.76 -3.12
CA PHE A 101 10.51 -8.41 -3.03
C PHE A 101 10.48 -7.98 -1.57
N PRO A 102 11.63 -7.56 -1.00
CA PRO A 102 11.70 -7.14 0.39
C PRO A 102 10.80 -5.93 0.65
N GLU A 103 10.57 -5.67 1.94
CA GLU A 103 9.85 -4.49 2.39
C GLU A 103 10.57 -3.22 1.95
N LEU A 104 9.83 -2.31 1.33
CA LEU A 104 10.25 -0.96 1.03
C LEU A 104 9.31 0.01 1.74
N PHE A 105 9.86 0.80 2.65
CA PHE A 105 9.13 1.81 3.39
C PHE A 105 9.01 3.11 2.59
N TYR A 106 7.83 3.70 2.64
CA TYR A 106 7.54 5.00 2.06
C TYR A 106 6.87 5.89 3.10
N LYS A 107 7.22 7.17 3.12
CA LYS A 107 6.65 8.19 4.00
C LYS A 107 5.89 9.25 3.22
N LEU A 108 4.74 9.68 3.75
CA LEU A 108 3.93 10.77 3.23
C LEU A 108 4.77 12.06 3.15
N GLU A 109 4.72 12.72 1.99
CA GLU A 109 5.34 14.03 1.75
C GLU A 109 4.51 15.18 2.35
#